data_AF-A0A7C4FF47-F1
#
_entry.id   AF-A0A7C4FF47-F1
#
_cell.length_a   1.000
_cell.length_b   1.000
_cell.length_c   1.000
_cell.angle_alpha   90.00
_cell.angle_beta   90.00
_cell.angle_gamma   90.00
#
_symmetry.space_group_name_H-M   'P 1'
#
loop_
_entity.id
_entity.type
_entity.pdbx_description
1 polymer ?
#
loop_
_entity_poly.entity_id
_entity_poly.type
_entity_poly.pdbx_seq_one_letter_code
_entity_poly.pdbx_strand_id
1 'polypeptide(L)'
;MGLRNPYTEPLEISISWDPYMNLPFIPGSSLKGAVASLAWARNSEWYGLLRGEGEEERFASPFVFLDAYPAAVLGGSLLSVDIINPHYREVERSISEPESSPTPLPFLVISRNVAFRIVVCAARHRLLSRKRKPNVEELKSLIGQALLSGVGAKASLGYGRLKQQESAP
;
A
#
# COMPACT_ATOMS: atom_id res chain seq x y z
N MET A 1 -11.76 30.29 4.28
CA MET A 1 -12.33 29.68 5.50
C MET A 1 -11.59 28.37 5.71
N GLY A 2 -10.45 28.31 6.39
CA GLY A 2 -10.22 28.83 7.73
C GLY A 2 -10.37 27.73 8.80
N LEU A 3 -9.98 26.49 8.51
CA LEU A 3 -9.87 25.42 9.51
C LEU A 3 -8.39 25.18 9.85
N ARG A 4 -7.74 26.20 10.40
CA ARG A 4 -6.45 26.04 11.09
C ARG A 4 -6.75 25.64 12.53
N ASN A 5 -7.22 24.41 12.72
CA ASN A 5 -7.27 23.79 14.03
C ASN A 5 -6.17 22.70 14.07
N PRO A 6 -5.20 22.76 15.00
CA PRO A 6 -4.12 21.77 15.10
C PRO A 6 -4.63 20.34 15.36
N TYR A 7 -5.93 20.16 15.68
CA TYR A 7 -6.59 18.88 15.85
C TYR A 7 -7.35 18.37 14.61
N THR A 8 -7.47 19.14 13.53
CA THR A 8 -7.97 18.68 12.22
C THR A 8 -6.87 18.32 11.23
N GLU A 9 -5.70 18.96 11.32
CA GLU A 9 -4.46 18.57 10.61
C GLU A 9 -4.05 17.09 10.81
N PRO A 10 -4.31 16.43 11.97
CA PRO A 10 -3.92 15.04 12.21
C PRO A 10 -4.71 14.00 11.41
N LEU A 11 -5.88 14.37 10.90
CA LEU A 11 -6.76 13.45 10.18
C LEU A 11 -6.18 13.06 8.81
N GLU A 12 -5.37 13.93 8.20
CA GLU A 12 -4.75 13.71 6.88
C GLU A 12 -3.50 12.82 6.91
N ILE A 13 -2.87 12.61 8.08
CA ILE A 13 -1.53 12.02 8.16
C ILE A 13 -1.50 10.53 7.72
N SER A 14 -2.65 9.87 7.61
CA SER A 14 -2.70 8.41 7.42
C SER A 14 -3.02 7.93 6.00
N ILE A 15 -3.35 8.82 5.06
CA ILE A 15 -3.83 8.42 3.73
C ILE A 15 -3.20 9.25 2.61
N SER A 16 -2.82 8.59 1.50
CA SER A 16 -2.38 9.29 0.29
C SER A 16 -3.61 9.84 -0.45
N TRP A 17 -3.63 11.15 -0.69
CA TRP A 17 -4.73 11.86 -1.31
C TRP A 17 -4.31 12.48 -2.64
N ASP A 18 -5.07 12.24 -3.71
CA ASP A 18 -4.91 12.94 -4.98
C ASP A 18 -5.81 14.20 -4.96
N PRO A 19 -5.25 15.42 -4.99
CA PRO A 19 -6.03 16.65 -4.93
C PRO A 19 -6.83 16.92 -6.21
N TYR A 20 -6.43 16.36 -7.36
CA TYR A 20 -7.10 16.57 -8.64
C TYR A 20 -8.28 15.63 -8.82
N MET A 21 -8.08 14.34 -8.51
CA MET A 21 -9.16 13.35 -8.51
C MET A 21 -10.04 13.47 -7.27
N ASN A 22 -9.57 14.19 -6.25
CA ASN A 22 -10.20 14.35 -4.94
C ASN A 22 -10.59 13.00 -4.31
N LEU A 23 -9.68 12.04 -4.42
CA LEU A 23 -9.85 10.66 -3.97
C LEU A 23 -8.59 10.16 -3.28
N PRO A 24 -8.73 9.25 -2.29
CA PRO A 24 -7.59 8.54 -1.77
C PRO A 24 -7.08 7.54 -2.81
N PHE A 25 -5.78 7.27 -2.80
CA PHE A 25 -5.17 6.29 -3.69
C PHE A 25 -4.09 5.49 -2.99
N ILE A 26 -3.74 4.34 -3.56
CA ILE A 26 -2.56 3.58 -3.17
C ILE A 26 -1.47 3.86 -4.20
N PRO A 27 -0.33 4.44 -3.82
CA PRO A 27 0.74 4.73 -4.76
C PRO A 27 1.24 3.46 -5.46
N GLY A 28 1.44 3.54 -6.78
CA GLY A 28 1.99 2.45 -7.58
C GLY A 28 3.38 2.02 -7.12
N SER A 29 4.17 2.95 -6.59
CA SER A 29 5.46 2.69 -5.94
C SER A 29 5.32 1.84 -4.67
N SER A 30 4.31 2.11 -3.83
CA SER A 30 4.02 1.31 -2.63
C SER A 30 3.57 -0.11 -2.99
N LEU A 31 2.70 -0.25 -4.00
CA LEU A 31 2.29 -1.57 -4.52
C LEU A 31 3.48 -2.35 -5.04
N LYS A 32 4.28 -1.73 -5.92
CA LYS A 32 5.48 -2.34 -6.49
C LYS A 32 6.50 -2.72 -5.41
N GLY A 33 6.68 -1.87 -4.40
CA GLY A 33 7.57 -2.11 -3.26
C GLY A 33 7.12 -3.30 -2.41
N ALA A 34 5.83 -3.41 -2.11
CA ALA A 34 5.28 -4.54 -1.35
C ALA A 34 5.49 -5.87 -2.09
N VAL A 35 5.20 -5.89 -3.40
CA VAL A 35 5.40 -7.09 -4.23
C VAL A 35 6.89 -7.44 -4.36
N ALA A 36 7.75 -6.45 -4.56
CA ALA A 36 9.20 -6.66 -4.63
C ALA A 36 9.76 -7.19 -3.30
N SER A 37 9.32 -6.64 -2.16
CA SER A 37 9.73 -7.11 -0.83
C SER A 37 9.33 -8.57 -0.60
N LEU A 38 8.12 -8.96 -1.00
CA LEU A 38 7.69 -10.35 -0.93
C LEU A 38 8.49 -11.27 -1.86
N ALA A 39 8.78 -10.81 -3.08
CA ALA A 39 9.61 -11.56 -4.04
C ALA A 39 11.03 -11.77 -3.50
N TRP A 40 11.61 -10.77 -2.83
CA TRP A 40 12.90 -10.87 -2.16
C TRP A 40 12.88 -11.90 -1.04
N ALA A 41 11.88 -11.83 -0.16
CA ALA A 41 11.72 -12.78 0.95
C ALA A 41 11.56 -14.24 0.48
N ARG A 42 11.10 -14.46 -0.76
CA ARG A 42 10.94 -15.78 -1.38
C ARG A 42 12.08 -16.20 -2.29
N ASN A 43 13.14 -15.40 -2.38
CA ASN A 43 14.25 -15.62 -3.31
C ASN A 43 13.77 -15.82 -4.76
N SER A 44 12.76 -15.06 -5.19
CA SER A 44 12.19 -15.13 -6.54
C SER A 44 12.92 -14.22 -7.52
N GLU A 45 13.12 -14.69 -8.76
CA GLU A 45 13.69 -13.91 -9.87
C GLU A 45 12.89 -12.60 -10.13
N TRP A 46 11.63 -12.55 -9.69
CA TRP A 46 10.78 -11.36 -9.76
C TRP A 46 11.33 -10.14 -9.03
N TYR A 47 12.14 -10.32 -7.98
CA TYR A 47 12.72 -9.21 -7.24
C TYR A 47 13.57 -8.31 -8.15
N GLY A 48 14.51 -8.90 -8.91
CA GLY A 48 15.36 -8.16 -9.85
C GLY A 48 14.57 -7.53 -10.99
N LEU A 49 13.54 -8.22 -11.49
CA LEU A 49 12.66 -7.70 -12.54
C LEU A 49 11.86 -6.46 -12.08
N LEU A 50 11.34 -6.48 -10.85
CA LEU A 50 10.57 -5.39 -10.30
C LEU A 50 11.47 -4.21 -9.93
N ARG A 51 12.61 -4.45 -9.28
CA ARG A 51 13.54 -3.38 -8.88
C ARG A 51 14.32 -2.80 -10.05
N GLY A 52 14.50 -3.55 -11.14
CA GLY A 52 15.40 -3.14 -12.22
C GLY A 52 16.87 -3.41 -11.87
N GLU A 53 17.12 -4.41 -11.04
CA GLU A 53 18.45 -4.79 -10.57
C GLU A 53 18.79 -6.16 -11.19
N GLY A 54 19.86 -6.21 -11.99
CA GLY A 54 20.46 -7.45 -12.50
C GLY A 54 21.82 -7.70 -11.86
N GLU A 55 22.39 -8.89 -12.08
CA GLU A 55 23.67 -9.31 -11.48
C GLU A 55 24.83 -8.37 -11.81
N GLU A 56 24.84 -7.74 -12.99
CA GLU A 56 25.95 -6.87 -13.44
C GLU A 56 25.52 -5.46 -13.89
N GLU A 57 24.24 -5.20 -14.15
CA GLU A 57 23.75 -3.88 -14.60
C GLU A 57 22.39 -3.50 -13.99
N ARG A 58 22.22 -2.19 -13.72
CA ARG A 58 20.92 -1.60 -13.39
C ARG A 58 20.17 -1.29 -14.69
N PHE A 59 18.97 -1.83 -14.82
CA PHE A 59 18.09 -1.56 -15.95
C PHE A 59 16.75 -1.01 -15.47
N ALA A 60 16.07 -0.23 -16.31
CA ALA A 60 14.73 0.21 -15.96
C ALA A 60 13.75 -0.98 -15.99
N SER A 61 13.08 -1.23 -14.86
CA SER A 61 12.12 -2.32 -14.71
C SER A 61 11.10 -2.34 -15.88
N PRO A 62 10.81 -3.51 -16.48
CA PRO A 62 9.83 -3.63 -17.54
C PRO A 62 8.39 -3.56 -17.05
N PHE A 63 8.16 -3.53 -15.73
CA PHE A 63 6.83 -3.47 -15.13
C PHE A 63 6.56 -2.11 -14.49
N VAL A 64 5.44 -1.51 -14.89
CA VAL A 64 4.94 -0.23 -14.40
C VAL A 64 3.67 -0.50 -13.61
N PHE A 65 3.70 -0.14 -12.33
CA PHE A 65 2.53 -0.19 -11.46
C PHE A 65 1.91 1.20 -11.46
N LEU A 66 0.65 1.30 -11.86
CA LEU A 66 -0.09 2.55 -11.79
C LEU A 66 -0.63 2.76 -10.38
N ASP A 67 -0.94 4.01 -10.05
CA ASP A 67 -1.64 4.36 -8.82
C ASP A 67 -3.03 3.71 -8.83
N ALA A 68 -3.40 3.09 -7.71
CA ALA A 68 -4.67 2.40 -7.57
C ALA A 68 -5.68 3.29 -6.88
N TYR A 69 -6.78 3.57 -7.58
CA TYR A 69 -7.90 4.36 -7.10
C TYR A 69 -9.07 3.45 -6.69
N PRO A 70 -9.94 3.91 -5.75
CA PRO A 70 -11.18 3.24 -5.44
C PRO A 70 -12.07 3.20 -6.68
N ALA A 71 -12.48 1.99 -7.08
CA ALA A 71 -13.34 1.74 -8.22
C ALA A 71 -14.81 1.55 -7.82
N ALA A 72 -15.05 1.01 -6.62
CA ALA A 72 -16.39 0.87 -6.07
C ALA A 72 -16.35 0.92 -4.55
N VAL A 73 -17.39 1.51 -3.95
CA VAL A 73 -17.63 1.48 -2.52
C VAL A 73 -18.80 0.52 -2.32
N LEU A 74 -18.52 -0.69 -1.83
CA LEU A 74 -19.53 -1.72 -1.58
C LEU A 74 -20.10 -1.61 -0.16
N GLY A 75 -19.50 -0.75 0.68
CA GLY A 75 -20.04 -0.31 1.97
C GLY A 75 -20.83 1.00 1.87
N GLY A 76 -21.19 1.57 3.03
CA GLY A 76 -21.93 2.85 3.08
C GLY A 76 -21.06 4.11 2.90
N SER A 77 -19.76 4.06 3.22
CA SER A 77 -18.85 5.21 3.13
C SER A 77 -17.49 4.79 2.59
N LEU A 78 -16.80 5.71 1.89
CA LEU A 78 -15.41 5.52 1.44
C LEU A 78 -14.41 5.65 2.60
N LEU A 79 -14.66 6.60 3.50
CA LEU A 79 -13.81 6.93 4.62
C LEU A 79 -14.53 6.66 5.95
N SER A 80 -13.73 6.32 6.95
CA SER A 80 -14.13 6.25 8.35
C SER A 80 -13.05 6.92 9.20
N VAL A 81 -13.39 7.25 10.44
CA VAL A 81 -12.43 7.66 11.46
C VAL A 81 -12.11 6.43 12.32
N ASP A 82 -10.84 6.25 12.62
CA ASP A 82 -10.35 5.27 13.59
C ASP A 82 -9.49 5.99 14.65
N ILE A 83 -9.24 5.36 15.79
CA ILE A 83 -8.54 5.97 16.93
C ILE A 83 -7.46 5.01 17.43
N ILE A 84 -6.23 5.52 17.59
CA ILE A 84 -5.18 4.83 18.35
C ILE A 84 -4.94 5.60 19.65
N ASN A 85 -4.83 4.89 20.76
CA ASN A 85 -4.55 5.45 22.09
C ASN A 85 -3.13 5.05 22.53
N PRO A 86 -2.06 5.74 22.09
CA PRO A 86 -0.75 5.57 22.72
C PRO A 86 -0.85 5.90 24.21
N HIS A 87 -0.40 4.96 25.04
CA HIS A 87 -0.33 5.13 26.50
C HIS A 87 1.02 5.66 26.98
N TYR A 88 2.08 5.45 26.20
CA TYR A 88 3.45 5.82 26.54
C TYR A 88 4.01 6.79 25.50
N ARG A 89 4.81 7.77 25.94
CA ARG A 89 5.48 8.72 25.04
C ARG A 89 6.78 8.11 24.53
N GLU A 90 6.81 7.78 23.24
CA GLU A 90 7.94 7.10 22.59
C GLU A 90 9.27 7.87 22.69
N VAL A 91 9.21 9.21 22.81
CA VAL A 91 10.40 10.09 22.83
C VAL A 91 11.29 9.83 24.05
N GLU A 92 10.70 9.44 25.19
CA GLU A 92 11.44 9.31 26.44
C GLU A 92 12.02 7.90 26.65
N ARG A 93 11.65 6.91 25.82
CA ARG A 93 12.06 5.48 25.91
C ARG A 93 11.91 4.84 27.30
N SER A 94 11.37 5.56 28.28
CA SER A 94 11.01 5.07 29.60
C SER A 94 9.58 4.54 29.56
N ILE A 95 9.43 3.26 29.83
CA ILE A 95 8.12 2.66 30.08
C ILE A 95 7.91 2.74 31.59
N SER A 96 6.99 3.59 32.02
CA SER A 96 6.65 3.81 33.43
C SER A 96 5.13 3.74 33.57
N GLU A 97 4.62 2.72 34.25
CA GLU A 97 3.17 2.54 34.46
C GLU A 97 2.51 3.74 35.16
N PRO A 98 3.12 4.38 36.18
CA PRO A 98 2.56 5.58 36.80
C PRO A 98 2.44 6.78 35.86
N GLU A 99 3.26 6.85 34.81
CA GLU A 99 3.28 7.94 33.82
C GLU A 99 2.43 7.63 32.58
N SER A 100 1.76 6.46 32.57
CA SER A 100 0.86 6.07 31.50
C SER A 100 -0.28 7.08 31.35
N SER A 101 -0.39 7.67 30.17
CA SER A 101 -1.40 8.67 29.85
C SER A 101 -1.98 8.39 28.47
N PRO A 102 -3.13 7.68 28.38
CA PRO A 102 -3.75 7.39 27.10
C PRO A 102 -4.09 8.69 26.39
N THR A 103 -3.49 8.90 25.21
CA THR A 103 -3.75 10.07 24.38
C THR A 103 -4.49 9.63 23.13
N PRO A 104 -5.81 9.82 23.02
CA PRO A 104 -6.55 9.40 21.83
C PRO A 104 -6.15 10.20 20.59
N LEU A 105 -5.71 9.50 19.56
CA LEU A 105 -5.31 10.07 18.27
C LEU A 105 -6.27 9.58 17.19
N PRO A 106 -7.31 10.37 16.84
CA PRO A 106 -8.18 10.04 15.71
C PRO A 106 -7.43 10.25 14.38
N PHE A 107 -7.66 9.37 13.41
CA PHE A 107 -7.13 9.47 12.05
C PHE A 107 -8.09 8.89 11.02
N LEU A 108 -7.96 9.33 9.76
CA LEU A 108 -8.78 8.81 8.66
C LEU A 108 -8.29 7.45 8.17
N VAL A 109 -9.25 6.58 7.89
CA VAL A 109 -9.02 5.27 7.28
C VAL A 109 -9.95 5.06 6.10
N ILE A 110 -9.51 4.26 5.14
CA ILE A 110 -10.41 3.75 4.10
C ILE A 110 -11.33 2.71 4.76
N SER A 111 -12.64 2.86 4.55
CA SER A 111 -13.62 1.91 5.07
C SER A 111 -13.42 0.50 4.53
N ARG A 112 -13.93 -0.49 5.26
CA ARG A 112 -14.01 -1.86 4.73
C ARG A 112 -14.95 -1.91 3.51
N ASN A 113 -14.74 -2.92 2.66
CA ASN A 113 -15.53 -3.15 1.45
C ASN A 113 -15.41 -2.05 0.39
N VAL A 114 -14.23 -1.42 0.30
CA VAL A 114 -13.87 -0.54 -0.83
C VAL A 114 -13.01 -1.34 -1.81
N ALA A 115 -13.46 -1.42 -3.07
CA ALA A 115 -12.73 -2.10 -4.13
C ALA A 115 -11.76 -1.12 -4.80
N PHE A 116 -10.49 -1.50 -4.88
CA PHE A 116 -9.45 -0.75 -5.60
C PHE A 116 -9.15 -1.42 -6.92
N ARG A 117 -8.94 -0.61 -7.96
CA ARG A 117 -8.48 -1.12 -9.25
C ARG A 117 -6.97 -0.96 -9.36
N ILE A 118 -6.28 -2.10 -9.42
CA ILE A 118 -4.83 -2.18 -9.56
C ILE A 118 -4.51 -2.56 -11.00
N VAL A 119 -3.69 -1.74 -11.65
CA VAL A 119 -3.27 -1.96 -13.04
C VAL A 119 -1.75 -2.07 -13.09
N VAL A 120 -1.27 -3.17 -13.68
CA VAL A 120 0.15 -3.42 -13.91
C VAL A 120 0.38 -3.53 -15.40
N CYS A 121 1.20 -2.62 -15.93
CA CYS A 121 1.57 -2.59 -17.34
C CYS A 121 2.94 -3.24 -17.53
N ALA A 122 3.09 -3.99 -18.63
CA ALA A 122 4.34 -4.62 -19.00
C ALA A 122 4.86 -4.07 -20.33
N ALA A 123 6.08 -3.55 -20.33
CA ALA A 123 6.74 -3.01 -21.52
C ALA A 123 7.18 -4.17 -22.44
N ARG A 124 6.34 -4.51 -23.41
CA ARG A 124 6.53 -5.65 -24.33
C ARG A 124 7.94 -5.68 -24.97
N HIS A 125 8.45 -4.53 -25.43
CA HIS A 125 9.77 -4.45 -26.07
C HIS A 125 10.93 -4.86 -25.14
N ARG A 126 10.82 -4.60 -23.83
CA ARG A 126 11.84 -4.98 -22.82
C ARG A 126 11.71 -6.41 -22.34
N LEU A 127 10.55 -7.03 -22.57
CA LEU A 127 10.31 -8.43 -22.27
C LEU A 127 10.77 -9.34 -23.41
N LEU A 128 10.67 -8.86 -24.66
CA LEU A 128 11.10 -9.60 -25.85
C LEU A 128 12.63 -9.76 -25.93
N SER A 129 13.39 -8.82 -25.38
CA SER A 129 14.85 -8.89 -25.33
C SER A 129 15.40 -9.85 -24.27
N ARG A 130 14.55 -10.44 -23.41
CA ARG A 130 14.97 -11.37 -22.36
C ARG A 130 14.94 -12.82 -22.82
N LYS A 131 15.99 -13.57 -22.47
CA LYS A 131 16.12 -15.01 -22.73
C LYS A 131 15.00 -15.85 -22.08
N ARG A 132 14.53 -15.43 -20.89
CA ARG A 132 13.45 -16.09 -20.14
C ARG A 132 12.26 -15.15 -20.03
N LYS A 133 11.10 -15.59 -20.51
CA LYS A 133 9.85 -14.84 -20.38
C LYS A 133 9.31 -15.01 -18.96
N PRO A 134 8.99 -13.91 -18.25
CA PRO A 134 8.44 -14.00 -16.91
C PRO A 134 7.02 -14.57 -16.92
N ASN A 135 6.68 -15.39 -15.91
CA ASN A 135 5.37 -16.02 -15.79
C ASN A 135 4.33 -15.07 -15.18
N VAL A 136 3.37 -14.62 -15.99
CA VAL A 136 2.32 -13.69 -15.55
C VAL A 136 1.50 -14.24 -14.38
N GLU A 137 1.29 -15.55 -14.31
CA GLU A 137 0.51 -16.17 -13.24
C GLU A 137 1.24 -16.14 -11.89
N GLU A 138 2.56 -16.26 -11.93
CA GLU A 138 3.40 -16.09 -10.73
C GLU A 138 3.34 -14.64 -10.23
N LEU A 139 3.38 -13.66 -11.14
CA LEU A 139 3.22 -12.24 -10.78
C LEU A 139 1.86 -11.97 -10.13
N LYS A 140 0.77 -12.50 -10.69
CA LYS A 140 -0.57 -12.37 -10.10
C LYS A 140 -0.60 -12.97 -8.69
N SER A 141 0.00 -14.13 -8.51
CA SER A 141 0.11 -14.79 -7.20
C SER A 141 0.91 -13.94 -6.20
N LEU A 142 2.04 -13.37 -6.61
CA LEU A 142 2.83 -12.45 -5.78
C LEU A 142 2.05 -11.19 -5.42
N ILE A 143 1.33 -10.59 -6.37
CA ILE A 143 0.47 -9.42 -6.12
C ILE A 143 -0.62 -9.78 -5.10
N GLY A 144 -1.38 -10.85 -5.33
CA GLY A 144 -2.45 -11.28 -4.43
C GLY A 144 -1.94 -11.53 -3.01
N GLN A 145 -0.79 -12.17 -2.87
CA GLN A 145 -0.20 -12.45 -1.56
C GLN A 145 0.35 -11.20 -0.88
N ALA A 146 1.00 -10.29 -1.60
CA ALA A 146 1.45 -9.01 -1.05
C ALA A 146 0.27 -8.16 -0.55
N LEU A 147 -0.83 -8.14 -1.30
CA LEU A 147 -2.05 -7.45 -0.91
C LEU A 147 -2.70 -8.06 0.34
N LEU A 148 -2.66 -9.39 0.50
CA LEU A 148 -3.14 -10.08 1.70
C LEU A 148 -2.28 -9.78 2.94
N SER A 149 -0.96 -9.64 2.77
CA SER A 149 -0.05 -9.25 3.85
C SER A 149 -0.29 -7.82 4.33
N GLY A 150 -0.74 -6.93 3.43
CA GLY A 150 -1.12 -5.55 3.72
C GLY A 150 -0.20 -4.54 3.04
N VAL A 151 -0.80 -3.47 2.51
CA VAL A 151 -0.11 -2.36 1.83
C VAL A 151 -0.50 -1.04 2.48
N GLY A 152 0.49 -0.17 2.72
CA GLY A 152 0.30 1.14 3.33
C GLY A 152 0.74 1.19 4.79
N ALA A 153 0.22 2.16 5.53
CA ALA A 153 0.58 2.36 6.93
C ALA A 153 -0.03 1.28 7.83
N LYS A 154 0.66 0.99 8.95
CA LYS A 154 0.13 0.15 10.05
C LYS A 154 -0.25 -1.29 9.62
N ALA A 155 0.37 -1.83 8.57
CA ALA A 155 0.11 -3.20 8.08
C ALA A 155 0.34 -4.28 9.15
N SER A 156 1.33 -4.08 10.03
CA SER A 156 1.60 -4.98 11.16
C SER A 156 0.43 -5.07 12.16
N LEU A 157 -0.40 -4.03 12.25
CA LEU A 157 -1.61 -4.00 13.08
C LEU A 157 -2.84 -4.55 12.34
N GLY A 158 -2.68 -4.99 11.09
CA GLY A 158 -3.74 -5.58 10.27
C GLY A 158 -4.43 -4.63 9.29
N TYR A 159 -3.99 -3.38 9.17
CA TYR A 159 -4.50 -2.42 8.19
C TYR A 159 -4.00 -2.72 6.77
N GLY A 160 -4.67 -2.14 5.77
CA GLY A 160 -4.19 -2.14 4.39
C GLY A 160 -4.27 -3.49 3.67
N ARG A 161 -4.98 -4.48 4.21
CA ARG A 161 -5.15 -5.79 3.57
C ARG A 161 -6.22 -5.73 2.49
N LEU A 162 -5.87 -6.14 1.28
CA LEU A 162 -6.80 -6.26 0.16
C LEU A 162 -6.91 -7.73 -0.26
N LYS A 163 -8.12 -8.16 -0.59
CA LYS A 163 -8.37 -9.45 -1.22
C LYS A 163 -8.69 -9.23 -2.70
N GLN A 164 -8.22 -10.15 -3.54
CA GLN A 164 -8.62 -10.15 -4.94
C GLN A 164 -10.14 -10.40 -4.99
N GLN A 165 -10.86 -9.49 -5.65
CA GLN A 165 -12.25 -9.71 -6.00
C GLN A 165 -12.25 -10.44 -7.34
N GLU A 166 -12.76 -11.67 -7.37
CA GLU A 166 -13.09 -12.30 -8.64
C GLU A 166 -14.12 -11.41 -9.33
N SER A 167 -13.87 -11.09 -10.60
CA SER A 167 -14.84 -10.40 -11.43
C SER A 167 -16.14 -11.19 -11.36
N ALA A 168 -17.19 -10.58 -10.79
CA ALA A 168 -18.53 -11.11 -10.95
C ALA A 168 -18.79 -11.24 -12.47
N PRO A 169 -19.37 -12.36 -12.93
CA PRO A 169 -19.67 -12.57 -14.34
C PRO A 169 -20.58 -11.47 -14.91
#